data_AF-A0A3B9LU87-F1
#
_entry.id   AF-A0A3B9LU87-F1
#
_cell.length_a   1.000
_cell.length_b   1.000
_cell.length_c   1.000
_cell.angle_alpha   90.00
_cell.angle_beta   90.00
_cell.angle_gamma   90.00
#
_symmetry.space_group_name_H-M   'P 1'
#
loop_
_entity.id
_entity.type
_entity.pdbx_description
1 polymer ?
#
loop_
_entity_poly.entity_id
_entity_poly.type
_entity_poly.pdbx_seq_one_letter_code
_entity_poly.pdbx_strand_id
1 'polypeptide(L)' 'MNNSWPELKFSEWQDTCATLHMWTQVVGKIRLRQTPLVNHWWNVPLYVSARGLTTSAMPYRDGRVFEIEFDF' A
#
# COMPACT_ATOMS: atom_id res chain seq x y z
N MET A 1 -3.99 34.52 0.60
CA MET A 1 -4.53 33.25 0.08
C MET A 1 -4.90 32.39 1.27
N ASN A 2 -6.16 32.41 1.71
CA ASN A 2 -6.65 31.49 2.73
C ASN A 2 -6.95 30.15 2.05
N ASN A 3 -5.94 29.29 2.00
CA ASN A 3 -6.10 27.90 1.61
C ASN A 3 -5.60 27.02 2.76
N SER A 4 -6.24 27.18 3.91
CA SER A 4 -5.96 26.38 5.09
C SER A 4 -6.34 24.95 4.77
N TRP A 5 -5.37 24.03 4.86
CA TRP A 5 -5.64 22.60 4.71
C TRP A 5 -6.79 22.19 5.63
N PRO A 6 -7.66 21.24 5.20
CA PRO A 6 -8.70 20.73 6.06
C PRO A 6 -8.08 20.12 7.33
N GLU A 7 -8.75 20.31 8.46
CA GLU A 7 -8.35 19.69 9.71
C GLU A 7 -8.58 18.16 9.61
N LEU A 8 -7.57 17.37 10.01
CA LEU A 8 -7.63 15.90 9.97
C LEU A 8 -7.49 15.36 11.40
N LYS A 9 -8.56 15.45 12.20
CA LYS A 9 -8.54 15.00 13.60
C LYS A 9 -8.52 13.49 13.70
N PHE A 10 -7.45 12.91 14.24
CA PHE A 10 -7.29 11.46 14.36
C PHE A 10 -8.50 10.75 15.00
N SER A 11 -9.09 11.35 16.04
CA SER A 11 -10.26 10.80 16.73
C SER A 11 -11.47 10.56 15.82
N GLU A 12 -11.59 11.30 14.72
CA GLU A 12 -12.73 11.20 13.79
C GLU A 12 -12.55 10.06 12.77
N TRP A 13 -11.34 9.54 12.58
CA TRP A 13 -11.06 8.52 11.55
C TRP A 13 -10.16 7.38 12.04
N GLN A 14 -9.96 7.24 13.35
CA GLN A 14 -9.06 6.22 13.92
C GLN A 14 -9.42 4.80 13.47
N ASP A 15 -10.71 4.47 13.37
CA ASP A 15 -11.17 3.11 13.01
C ASP A 15 -10.92 2.84 11.53
N THR A 16 -11.08 3.87 10.68
CA THR A 16 -10.67 3.84 9.27
C THR A 16 -9.16 3.66 9.16
N CYS A 17 -8.36 4.40 9.94
CA CYS A 17 -6.90 4.27 9.97
C CYS A 17 -6.49 2.84 10.35
N ALA A 18 -7.07 2.27 11.41
CA ALA A 18 -6.79 0.91 11.84
C ALA A 18 -7.13 -0.11 10.76
N THR A 19 -8.27 0.05 10.10
CA THR A 19 -8.70 -0.82 8.99
C THR A 19 -7.75 -0.72 7.80
N LEU A 20 -7.41 0.50 7.35
CA LEU A 20 -6.44 0.72 6.26
C LEU A 20 -5.06 0.18 6.61
N HIS A 21 -4.60 0.35 7.85
CA HIS A 21 -3.34 -0.20 8.32
C HIS A 21 -3.33 -1.74 8.22
N MET A 22 -4.41 -2.41 8.64
CA MET A 22 -4.50 -3.87 8.54
C MET A 22 -4.54 -4.36 7.09
N TRP A 23 -5.27 -3.68 6.20
CA TRP A 23 -5.30 -4.02 4.78
C TRP A 23 -3.94 -3.83 4.10
N THR A 24 -3.25 -2.72 4.39
CA THR A 24 -1.89 -2.49 3.86
C THR A 24 -0.90 -3.53 4.37
N GLN A 25 -1.04 -4.02 5.61
CA GLN A 25 -0.26 -5.16 6.10
C GLN A 25 -0.56 -6.47 5.35
N VAL A 26 -1.83 -6.76 5.07
CA VAL A 26 -2.22 -7.97 4.30
C VAL A 26 -1.59 -7.93 2.90
N VAL A 27 -1.71 -6.81 2.20
CA VAL A 27 -1.12 -6.63 0.86
C VAL A 27 0.41 -6.65 0.93
N GLY A 28 1.02 -6.03 1.95
CA GLY A 28 2.46 -6.10 2.19
C GLY A 28 2.97 -7.53 2.39
N LYS A 29 2.22 -8.39 3.08
CA LYS A 29 2.56 -9.82 3.23
C LYS A 29 2.47 -10.60 1.91
N ILE A 30 1.48 -10.27 1.06
CA ILE A 30 1.39 -10.84 -0.29
C ILE A 30 2.63 -10.44 -1.08
N ARG A 31 2.96 -9.15 -1.12
CA ARG A 31 4.14 -8.64 -1.82
C ARG A 31 5.42 -9.27 -1.31
N LEU A 32 5.58 -9.36 0.01
CA LEU A 32 6.70 -10.03 0.66
C LEU A 32 6.89 -11.47 0.18
N ARG A 33 5.80 -12.20 -0.06
CA ARG A 33 5.86 -13.59 -0.52
C ARG A 33 6.14 -13.72 -2.02
N GLN A 34 5.71 -12.76 -2.84
CA GLN A 34 5.75 -12.84 -4.29
C GLN A 34 7.00 -12.19 -4.91
N THR A 35 7.70 -11.33 -4.18
CA THR A 35 8.91 -10.68 -4.68
C THR A 35 10.18 -11.29 -4.07
N PRO A 36 11.30 -11.34 -4.82
CA PRO A 36 12.58 -11.72 -4.25
C PRO A 36 12.95 -10.81 -3.08
N LEU A 37 13.57 -11.38 -2.04
CA LEU A 37 14.10 -10.59 -0.93
C LEU A 37 15.16 -9.61 -1.45
N VAL A 38 14.97 -8.33 -1.15
CA VAL A 38 15.95 -7.27 -1.41
C VAL A 38 16.48 -6.79 -0.06
N ASN A 39 17.71 -6.24 -0.06
CA ASN A 39 18.37 -5.71 1.14
C ASN A 39 17.40 -4.99 2.07
N HIS A 40 17.44 -5.34 3.35
CA HIS A 40 16.58 -4.75 4.38
C HIS A 40 15.08 -4.77 4.05
N TRP A 41 14.59 -5.81 3.36
CA TRP A 41 13.18 -5.98 3.01
C TRP A 41 12.62 -4.86 2.11
N TRP A 42 13.48 -4.20 1.32
CA TRP A 42 13.07 -3.15 0.39
C TRP A 42 12.13 -3.62 -0.73
N ASN A 43 11.88 -4.92 -0.84
CA ASN A 43 10.92 -5.51 -1.77
C ASN A 43 9.47 -5.48 -1.28
N VAL A 44 9.22 -5.11 -0.01
CA VAL A 44 7.91 -5.12 0.65
C VAL A 44 7.08 -3.82 0.56
N PRO A 45 7.65 -2.60 0.44
CA PRO A 45 6.87 -1.37 0.45
C PRO A 45 5.78 -1.31 -0.63
N LEU A 46 4.74 -0.53 -0.35
CA LEU A 46 3.77 -0.05 -1.34
C LEU A 46 4.28 1.28 -1.92
N TYR A 47 4.06 1.50 -3.22
CA TYR A 47 4.45 2.73 -3.90
C TYR A 47 3.24 3.63 -4.12
N VAL A 48 3.47 4.94 -4.08
CA VAL A 48 2.44 5.93 -4.38
C VAL A 48 2.23 5.99 -5.89
N SER A 49 0.96 6.00 -6.31
CA SER A 49 0.53 6.29 -7.67
C SER A 49 -0.34 7.54 -7.68
N ALA A 50 -0.74 8.02 -8.86
CA ALA A 50 -1.69 9.12 -8.99
C ALA A 50 -3.08 8.80 -8.42
N ARG A 51 -3.37 7.52 -8.11
CA ARG A 51 -4.66 7.02 -7.65
C ARG A 51 -4.63 6.47 -6.22
N GLY A 52 -3.48 6.48 -5.54
CA GLY A 52 -3.36 5.89 -4.21
C GLY A 52 -2.07 5.08 -4.05
N LEU A 53 -2.17 3.81 -3.70
CA LEU A 53 -1.03 2.92 -3.44
C LEU A 53 -1.06 1.69 -4.34
N THR A 54 0.10 1.26 -4.82
CA THR A 54 0.24 0.05 -5.64
C THR A 54 1.38 -0.82 -5.11
N THR A 55 1.23 -2.14 -5.29
CA THR A 55 2.38 -3.04 -5.13
C THR A 55 3.39 -2.87 -6.24
N SER A 56 3.08 -2.27 -7.39
CA SER A 56 3.77 -2.54 -8.67
C SER A 56 3.61 -3.99 -9.12
N ALA A 57 4.04 -4.29 -10.35
CA ALA A 57 4.06 -5.66 -10.88
C ALA A 57 4.85 -6.60 -9.97
N MET A 58 4.23 -7.75 -9.65
CA MET A 58 4.80 -8.85 -8.89
C MET A 58 4.78 -10.13 -9.73
N PRO A 59 5.86 -10.93 -9.74
CA PRO A 59 5.86 -12.22 -10.39
C PRO A 59 4.83 -13.19 -9.80
N TYR A 60 4.28 -14.04 -10.65
CA TYR A 60 3.46 -15.19 -10.29
C TYR A 60 3.76 -16.36 -11.22
N ARG A 61 3.32 -17.55 -10.83
CA ARG A 61 3.62 -18.83 -11.50
C ARG A 61 3.48 -18.75 -13.03
N ASP A 62 4.32 -19.51 -13.73
CA ASP A 62 4.27 -19.68 -15.19
C ASP A 62 4.50 -18.36 -15.96
N GLY A 63 5.33 -17.48 -15.41
CA GLY A 63 5.66 -16.18 -16.03
C GLY A 63 4.55 -15.14 -15.96
N ARG A 64 3.47 -15.40 -15.20
CA ARG A 64 2.40 -14.44 -14.98
C ARG A 64 2.88 -13.30 -14.08
N VAL A 65 2.21 -12.17 -14.18
CA VAL A 65 2.41 -11.02 -13.30
C VAL A 65 1.07 -10.50 -12.82
N PHE A 66 1.05 -9.95 -11.61
CA PHE A 66 -0.11 -9.25 -11.09
C PHE A 66 0.33 -8.11 -10.18
N GLU A 67 -0.59 -7.19 -9.91
CA GLU A 67 -0.43 -6.15 -8.92
C GLU A 67 -1.71 -6.02 -8.10
N ILE A 68 -1.61 -5.34 -6.96
CA ILE A 68 -2.73 -4.97 -6.11
C ILE A 68 -2.66 -3.46 -5.90
N GLU A 69 -3.78 -2.79 -6.12
CA GLU A 69 -3.91 -1.35 -5.96
C GLU A 69 -4.95 -1.01 -4.89
N PHE A 70 -4.67 0.06 -4.15
CA PHE A 70 -5.65 0.82 -3.39
C PHE A 70 -5.88 2.15 -4.13
N ASP A 71 -7.12 2.42 -4.54
CA ASP A 71 -7.48 3.49 -5.49
C ASP A 71 -8.19 4.70 -4.85
N PHE A 72 -7.98 4.92 -3.56
CA PHE A 72 -8.58 6.00 -2.75
C PHE A 72 -7.86 7.35 -2.86
#